data_AF-A0A2S6X390-F1
#
_entry.id   AF-A0A2S6X390-F1
#
_cell.length_a   1.000
_cell.length_b   1.000
_cell.length_c   1.000
_cell.angle_alpha   90.00
_cell.angle_beta   90.00
_cell.angle_gamma   90.00
#
_symmetry.space_group_name_H-M   'P 1'
#
loop_
_entity.id
_entity.type
_entity.pdbx_description
1 polymer ?
#
loop_
_entity_poly.entity_id
_entity_poly.type
_entity_poly.pdbx_seq_one_letter_code
_entity_poly.pdbx_strand_id
1 'polypeptide(L)'
;MSLTVVTHGAVITGRLAPESVWRQRVSEVLTDSADLGVFSAAFDAPAEKKEAPTHLHFHVARILQGTMGIPETGGMYRVAIDDVSAWTVGDFSYSDH
;
A
#
# COMPACT_ATOMS: atom_id res chain seq x y z
N MET A 1 -10.14 -4.33 7.70
CA MET A 1 -9.83 -5.74 7.36
C MET A 1 -8.54 -5.75 6.57
N SER A 2 -7.64 -6.71 6.83
CA SER A 2 -6.38 -6.81 6.08
C SER A 2 -6.55 -7.69 4.85
N LEU A 3 -5.80 -7.39 3.79
CA LEU A 3 -5.62 -8.22 2.62
C LEU A 3 -4.13 -8.58 2.56
N THR A 4 -3.84 -9.84 2.28
CA THR A 4 -2.49 -10.29 1.97
C THR A 4 -2.43 -10.65 0.49
N VAL A 5 -1.45 -10.11 -0.22
CA VAL A 5 -1.21 -10.38 -1.64
C VAL A 5 0.20 -10.91 -1.85
N VAL A 6 0.33 -11.79 -2.82
CA VAL A 6 1.61 -12.28 -3.34
C VAL A 6 1.82 -11.66 -4.71
N THR A 7 2.97 -11.02 -4.90
CA THR A 7 3.45 -10.50 -6.19
C THR A 7 4.77 -11.18 -6.53
N HIS A 8 5.36 -10.86 -7.69
CA HIS A 8 6.65 -11.40 -8.12
C HIS A 8 7.77 -11.04 -7.13
N GLY A 9 8.03 -11.92 -6.16
CA GLY A 9 9.11 -11.80 -5.19
C GLY A 9 8.75 -11.14 -3.85
N ALA A 10 7.47 -10.86 -3.58
CA ALA A 10 7.06 -10.25 -2.32
C ALA A 10 5.69 -10.73 -1.84
N VAL A 11 5.55 -10.84 -0.52
CA VAL A 11 4.25 -10.99 0.15
C VAL A 11 3.96 -9.69 0.89
N ILE A 12 2.84 -9.04 0.57
CA ILE A 12 2.44 -7.77 1.17
C ILE A 12 1.17 -7.99 1.97
N THR A 13 1.18 -7.68 3.26
CA THR A 13 -0.01 -7.68 4.13
C THR A 13 -0.31 -6.27 4.60
N GLY A 14 -1.58 -5.87 4.61
CA GLY A 14 -2.01 -4.62 5.21
C GLY A 14 -3.47 -4.31 4.93
N ARG A 15 -3.90 -3.09 5.26
CA ARG A 15 -5.29 -2.67 5.08
C ARG A 15 -5.48 -1.99 3.73
N LEU A 16 -6.56 -2.34 3.02
CA LEU A 16 -6.96 -1.62 1.81
C LEU A 16 -7.57 -0.26 2.18
N ALA A 17 -7.14 0.78 1.46
CA ALA A 17 -7.74 2.10 1.49
C ALA A 17 -8.36 2.43 0.12
N PRO A 18 -9.43 3.24 0.08
CA PRO A 18 -9.85 3.88 -1.17
C PRO A 18 -8.70 4.70 -1.77
N GLU A 19 -8.56 4.69 -3.10
CA GLU A 19 -7.49 5.42 -3.80
C GLU A 19 -7.45 6.90 -3.42
N SER A 20 -8.60 7.57 -3.34
CA SER A 20 -8.68 8.98 -2.96
C SER A 20 -8.09 9.24 -1.56
N VAL A 21 -8.47 8.42 -0.58
CA VAL A 21 -7.97 8.51 0.79
C VAL A 21 -6.47 8.19 0.84
N TRP A 22 -6.03 7.17 0.10
CA TRP A 22 -4.62 6.81 0.03
C TRP A 22 -3.76 7.93 -0.56
N ARG A 23 -4.20 8.53 -1.67
CA ARG A 23 -3.51 9.64 -2.34
C ARG A 23 -3.45 10.88 -1.46
N GLN A 24 -4.56 11.21 -0.77
CA GLN A 24 -4.58 12.31 0.19
C GLN A 24 -3.52 12.11 1.30
N ARG A 25 -3.45 10.91 1.89
CA ARG A 25 -2.44 10.61 2.93
C ARG A 25 -1.01 10.71 2.43
N VAL A 26 -0.75 10.26 1.20
CA VAL A 26 0.58 10.43 0.58
C VAL A 26 0.89 11.91 0.37
N SER A 27 -0.07 12.70 -0.11
CA SER A 27 0.08 14.16 -0.27
C SER A 27 0.41 14.85 1.06
N GLU A 28 -0.29 14.51 2.14
CA GLU A 28 -0.03 15.04 3.49
C GLU A 28 1.40 14.76 3.95
N VAL A 29 1.85 13.49 3.84
CA VAL A 29 3.22 13.09 4.22
C VAL A 29 4.28 13.81 3.39
N LEU A 30 4.05 13.96 2.09
CA LEU A 30 5.00 14.65 1.20
C LEU A 30 5.05 16.15 1.48
N THR A 31 3.92 16.78 1.80
CA THR A 31 3.83 18.22 2.09
C THR A 31 4.71 18.63 3.28
N ASP A 32 4.79 17.76 4.29
CA ASP A 32 5.61 18.00 5.48
C ASP A 32 7.12 17.78 5.24
N SER A 33 7.53 17.34 4.04
CA SER A 33 8.93 17.12 3.68
C SER A 33 9.57 18.37 3.09
N ALA A 34 10.73 18.78 3.64
CA ALA A 34 11.52 19.89 3.14
C ALA A 34 11.98 19.71 1.68
N ASP A 35 12.28 18.47 1.27
CA ASP A 35 12.80 18.17 -0.07
C ASP A 35 11.73 17.64 -1.02
N LEU A 36 10.68 16.98 -0.49
CA LEU A 36 9.69 16.26 -1.31
C LEU A 36 8.33 16.96 -1.41
N GLY A 37 8.14 18.10 -0.74
CA GLY A 37 6.89 18.87 -0.77
C GLY A 37 6.40 19.21 -2.17
N VAL A 38 7.30 19.43 -3.13
CA VAL A 38 6.97 19.71 -4.53
C VAL A 38 6.14 18.60 -5.22
N PHE A 39 6.21 17.37 -4.72
CA PHE A 39 5.48 16.23 -5.29
C PHE A 39 4.07 16.05 -4.71
N SER A 40 3.71 16.72 -3.61
CA SER A 40 2.43 16.50 -2.94
C SER A 40 1.23 16.78 -3.87
N ALA A 41 1.31 17.85 -4.66
CA ALA A 41 0.27 18.25 -5.60
C ALA A 41 -0.10 17.16 -6.64
N ALA A 42 0.85 16.27 -6.99
CA ALA A 42 0.56 15.15 -7.89
C ALA A 42 -0.42 14.13 -7.27
N PHE A 43 -0.49 14.07 -5.94
CA PHE A 43 -1.37 13.18 -5.19
C PHE A 43 -2.65 13.88 -4.72
N ASP A 44 -2.67 15.21 -4.64
CA ASP A 44 -3.87 15.98 -4.27
C ASP A 44 -4.85 16.21 -5.43
N ALA A 45 -4.37 16.13 -6.68
CA ALA A 45 -5.22 16.31 -7.86
C ALA A 45 -6.40 15.31 -7.88
N PRO A 46 -7.61 15.70 -8.32
CA PRO A 46 -8.75 14.78 -8.39
C PRO A 46 -8.42 13.51 -9.19
N ALA A 47 -8.68 12.34 -8.62
CA ALA A 47 -8.53 11.10 -9.36
C ALA A 47 -9.53 11.08 -10.53
N GLU A 48 -9.05 10.82 -11.74
CA GLU A 48 -9.93 10.56 -12.87
C GLU A 48 -10.84 9.37 -12.54
N LYS A 49 -12.14 9.49 -12.87
CA LYS A 49 -13.08 8.38 -12.70
C LYS A 49 -12.71 7.27 -13.66
N LYS A 50 -11.96 6.28 -13.18
CA LYS A 50 -11.71 5.03 -13.90
C LYS A 50 -12.92 4.10 -13.74
N GLU A 51 -13.29 3.39 -14.81
CA GLU A 51 -14.41 2.43 -14.81
C GLU A 51 -14.17 1.24 -13.88
N ALA A 52 -12.91 0.83 -13.70
CA ALA A 52 -12.50 -0.23 -12.78
C ALA A 52 -11.18 0.10 -12.05
N PRO A 53 -11.01 -0.35 -10.79
CA PRO A 53 -9.73 -0.24 -10.08
C PRO A 53 -8.64 -1.02 -10.82
N THR A 54 -7.47 -0.42 -10.97
CA THR A 54 -6.28 -1.06 -11.56
C THR A 54 -5.21 -1.39 -10.53
N HIS A 55 -5.30 -0.80 -9.35
CA HIS A 55 -4.32 -0.91 -8.29
C HIS A 55 -4.98 -1.10 -6.94
N LEU A 56 -4.33 -1.92 -6.11
CA LEU A 56 -4.60 -2.03 -4.69
C LEU A 56 -3.77 -0.99 -3.95
N HIS A 57 -4.43 -0.24 -3.07
CA HIS A 57 -3.82 0.81 -2.27
C HIS A 57 -3.81 0.37 -0.81
N PHE A 58 -2.63 0.04 -0.31
CA PHE A 58 -2.44 -0.45 1.04
C PHE A 58 -1.97 0.65 1.97
N HIS A 59 -2.46 0.62 3.20
CA HIS A 59 -2.01 1.46 4.31
C HIS A 59 -1.66 0.60 5.53
N VAL A 60 -0.69 1.06 6.31
CA VAL A 60 -0.12 0.30 7.45
C VAL A 60 0.27 -1.11 6.98
N ALA A 61 0.86 -1.19 5.79
CA ALA A 61 1.22 -2.46 5.15
C ALA A 61 2.69 -2.82 5.38
N ARG A 62 3.00 -4.09 5.26
CA ARG A 62 4.34 -4.65 5.45
C ARG A 62 4.64 -5.62 4.32
N ILE A 63 5.85 -5.56 3.79
CA ILE A 63 6.45 -6.63 2.99
C ILE A 63 7.01 -7.65 3.95
N LEU A 64 6.61 -8.90 3.79
CA LEU A 64 7.14 -10.02 4.57
C LEU A 64 8.39 -10.58 3.88
N GLN A 65 9.49 -10.63 4.61
CA GLN A 65 10.76 -11.20 4.18
C GLN A 65 11.26 -12.15 5.27
N GLY A 66 11.11 -13.46 5.04
CA GLY A 66 11.36 -14.47 6.06
C GLY A 66 10.41 -14.28 7.25
N THR A 67 10.96 -14.08 8.44
CA THR A 67 10.20 -13.86 9.68
C THR A 67 9.92 -12.38 9.98
N MET A 68 10.46 -11.45 9.17
CA MET A 68 10.35 -10.01 9.39
C MET A 68 9.32 -9.37 8.45
N GLY A 69 8.60 -8.35 8.95
CA GLY A 69 7.71 -7.51 8.15
C GLY A 69 8.20 -6.06 8.12
N ILE A 70 8.51 -5.54 6.93
CA ILE A 70 9.09 -4.19 6.75
C ILE A 70 8.16 -3.24 5.96
N PRO A 71 8.11 -1.94 6.30
CA PRO A 71 8.66 -1.35 7.52
C PRO A 71 7.85 -1.80 8.75
N GLU A 72 8.48 -1.88 9.91
CA GLU A 72 7.82 -2.34 11.15
C GLU A 72 6.63 -1.45 11.55
N THR A 73 6.72 -0.15 11.26
CA THR A 73 5.68 0.85 11.54
C THR A 73 4.52 0.82 10.55
N GLY A 74 4.64 0.04 9.47
CA GLY A 74 3.68 -0.01 8.38
C GLY A 74 3.86 1.14 7.37
N GLY A 75 3.86 0.77 6.09
CA GLY A 75 4.03 1.68 4.97
C GLY A 75 2.76 1.88 4.15
N MET A 76 2.86 2.78 3.18
CA MET A 76 1.87 2.97 2.12
C MET A 76 2.39 2.28 0.86
N TYR A 77 1.63 1.33 0.33
CA TYR A 77 2.01 0.60 -0.89
C TYR A 77 0.92 0.69 -1.94
N ARG A 78 1.36 0.72 -3.20
CA ARG A 78 0.49 0.64 -4.37
C ARG A 78 0.93 -0.57 -5.19
N VAL A 79 0.00 -1.50 -5.42
CA VAL A 79 0.25 -2.77 -6.10
C VAL A 79 -0.65 -2.84 -7.33
N ALA A 80 -0.10 -3.12 -8.50
CA ALA A 80 -0.92 -3.36 -9.69
C ALA A 80 -1.68 -4.68 -9.54
N ILE A 81 -2.96 -4.69 -9.90
CA ILE A 81 -3.78 -5.91 -9.78
C ILE A 81 -3.24 -7.01 -10.69
N ASP A 82 -2.72 -6.66 -11.86
CA ASP A 82 -2.15 -7.61 -12.83
C ASP A 82 -0.87 -8.31 -12.33
N ASP A 83 -0.20 -7.74 -11.31
CA ASP A 83 1.00 -8.33 -10.70
C ASP A 83 0.67 -9.30 -9.54
N VAL A 84 -0.61 -9.42 -9.15
CA VAL A 84 -1.04 -10.28 -8.04
C VAL A 84 -1.17 -11.73 -8.51
N SER A 85 -0.30 -12.60 -8.03
CA SER A 85 -0.32 -14.04 -8.35
C SER A 85 -1.20 -14.86 -7.41
N ALA A 86 -1.37 -14.42 -6.16
CA ALA A 86 -2.25 -15.02 -5.17
C ALA A 86 -2.67 -13.99 -4.11
N TRP A 87 -3.78 -14.24 -3.42
CA TRP A 87 -4.25 -13.37 -2.34
C TRP A 87 -5.10 -14.12 -1.31
N THR A 88 -5.20 -13.56 -0.12
CA THR A 88 -6.11 -14.00 0.93
C THR A 88 -6.60 -12.82 1.76
N VAL A 89 -7.81 -12.92 2.29
CA VAL A 89 -8.34 -11.96 3.26
C VAL A 89 -7.88 -12.36 4.66
N GLY A 90 -7.26 -11.43 5.36
CA GLY A 90 -6.64 -11.68 6.66
C GLY A 90 -5.24 -11.08 6.72
N ASP A 91 -4.76 -10.87 7.94
CA ASP A 91 -3.35 -10.55 8.17
C ASP A 91 -2.55 -11.85 8.17
N PHE A 92 -1.36 -11.81 7.58
CA PHE A 92 -0.42 -12.90 7.62
C PHE A 92 0.70 -12.53 8.60
N SER A 93 0.82 -13.29 9.68
CA SER A 93 1.91 -13.17 10.63
C SER A 93 2.58 -14.53 10.81
N TYR A 94 3.91 -14.53 10.81
CA TYR A 94 4.69 -15.72 11.15
C TYR A 94 4.99 -15.71 12.66
N SER A 95 4.82 -16.86 13.32
CA SER A 95 5.19 -17.06 14.73
C SER A 95 6.15 -18.24 14.85
N ASP A 96 7.33 -18.01 15.44
CA ASP A 96 8.19 -19.08 15.93
C ASP A 96 7.53 -19.67 17.19
N HIS A 97 6.79 -20.78 17.04
CA HIS A 97 6.47 -21.65 18.16
C HIS A 97 7.52 -22.76 18.26
#